data_AF-A0A9Q1G5P9-F1
#
_entry.id   AF-A0A9Q1G5P9-F1
#
_cell.length_a   1.000
_cell.length_b   1.000
_cell.length_c   1.000
_cell.angle_alpha   90.00
_cell.angle_beta   90.00
_cell.angle_gamma   90.00
#
_symmetry.space_group_name_H-M   'P 1'
#
loop_
_entity.id
_entity.type
_entity.pdbx_description
1 polymer ?
#
loop_
_entity_poly.entity_id
_entity_poly.type
_entity_poly.pdbx_seq_one_letter_code
_entity_poly.pdbx_strand_id
1 'polypeptide(L)'
;MCVEGLTDVFIGAANRAIPVRRGKGVRRAVPWWTDECSEAVRARNQAFRALRVSMTQQAVLEYQRLRAMVRRTIKRTKRAAWRRLCSTFGRETRMNDVWRIVKKMRGCGGMRRVPVLVDGDLVARTDGEKANMLAKTLSGEAGGVRLSAECLRQRREVLEERRDLGHKKMVFDSVLDVEFTMLELTLAVKRAGNSSPGQDLMVLRIRRRVVWG
;
A
#
# COMPACT_ATOMS: atom_id res chain seq x y z
N MET A 1 -39.83 14.61 -38.51
CA MET A 1 -40.06 14.81 -37.06
C MET A 1 -40.11 13.52 -36.24
N CYS A 2 -40.26 12.32 -36.81
CA CYS A 2 -40.42 11.08 -36.02
C CYS A 2 -39.12 10.37 -35.62
N VAL A 3 -37.99 10.67 -36.27
CA VAL A 3 -36.72 9.95 -36.04
C VAL A 3 -36.05 10.40 -34.74
N GLU A 4 -36.15 11.70 -34.40
CA GLU A 4 -35.53 12.26 -33.21
C GLU A 4 -36.20 11.81 -31.90
N GLY A 5 -37.53 11.72 -31.89
CA GLY A 5 -38.27 11.24 -30.72
C GLY A 5 -37.97 9.77 -30.40
N LEU A 6 -37.71 8.95 -31.42
CA LEU A 6 -37.35 7.54 -31.22
C LEU A 6 -35.95 7.41 -30.62
N THR A 7 -34.98 8.19 -31.13
CA THR A 7 -33.61 8.20 -30.59
C THR A 7 -33.56 8.67 -29.14
N ASP A 8 -34.40 9.62 -28.75
CA ASP A 8 -34.47 10.10 -27.37
C ASP A 8 -35.01 9.03 -26.41
N VAL A 9 -36.00 8.24 -26.84
CA VAL A 9 -36.51 7.11 -26.05
C VAL A 9 -35.43 6.05 -25.85
N PHE A 10 -34.68 5.71 -26.89
CA PHE A 10 -33.58 4.75 -26.80
C PHE A 10 -32.44 5.24 -25.91
N ILE A 11 -32.01 6.49 -26.07
CA ILE A 11 -30.97 7.09 -25.24
C ILE A 11 -31.44 7.19 -23.78
N GLY A 12 -32.70 7.57 -23.55
CA GLY A 12 -33.30 7.64 -22.21
C GLY A 12 -33.36 6.28 -21.52
N ALA A 13 -33.76 5.22 -22.24
CA ALA A 13 -33.77 3.86 -21.72
C ALA A 13 -32.33 3.36 -21.44
N ALA A 14 -31.40 3.61 -22.35
CA ALA A 14 -30.00 3.23 -22.20
C ALA A 14 -29.35 3.89 -20.98
N ASN A 15 -29.59 5.18 -20.76
CA ASN A 15 -29.04 5.90 -19.61
C ASN A 15 -29.61 5.42 -18.26
N ARG A 16 -30.84 4.88 -18.24
CA ARG A 16 -31.46 4.29 -17.04
C ARG A 16 -30.96 2.87 -16.76
N ALA A 17 -30.77 2.07 -17.80
CA ALA A 17 -30.38 0.67 -17.68
C ALA A 17 -28.85 0.48 -17.54
N ILE A 18 -28.06 1.35 -18.17
CA ILE A 18 -26.60 1.22 -18.23
C ILE A 18 -25.98 2.28 -17.29
N PRO A 19 -25.43 1.88 -16.13
CA PRO A 19 -24.74 2.82 -15.28
C PRO A 19 -23.53 3.40 -16.00
N VAL A 20 -23.52 4.72 -16.20
CA VAL A 20 -22.43 5.43 -16.86
C VAL A 20 -21.17 5.28 -16.00
N ARG A 21 -20.23 4.47 -16.50
CA ARG A 21 -18.95 4.28 -15.83
C ARG A 21 -18.16 5.59 -15.93
N ARG A 22 -18.13 6.38 -14.85
CA ARG A 22 -17.20 7.52 -14.77
C ARG A 22 -15.80 6.96 -15.05
N GLY A 23 -15.14 7.48 -16.08
CA GLY A 23 -13.82 7.02 -16.48
C GLY A 23 -12.91 6.95 -15.26
N LYS A 24 -12.06 5.91 -15.17
CA LYS A 24 -11.06 5.82 -14.09
C LYS A 24 -10.31 7.16 -14.09
N GLY A 25 -10.47 7.94 -13.01
CA GLY A 25 -9.81 9.24 -12.86
C GLY A 25 -8.34 9.12 -13.21
N VAL A 26 -7.80 10.14 -13.90
CA VAL A 26 -6.47 10.13 -14.50
C VAL A 26 -5.41 9.77 -13.45
N ARG A 27 -5.09 8.48 -13.31
CA ARG A 27 -3.99 8.03 -12.47
C ARG A 27 -2.72 8.25 -13.24
N ARG A 28 -2.15 9.45 -13.10
CA ARG A 28 -0.72 9.66 -13.23
C ARG A 28 -0.22 10.27 -11.94
N ALA A 29 -0.06 9.40 -10.95
CA ALA A 29 0.24 9.71 -9.55
C ALA A 29 1.68 10.24 -9.32
N VAL A 30 2.39 10.63 -10.38
CA VAL A 30 3.78 11.04 -10.29
C VAL A 30 3.92 12.54 -10.59
N PRO A 31 4.48 13.35 -9.66
CA PRO A 31 4.53 14.81 -9.78
C PRO A 31 5.35 15.36 -10.97
N TRP A 32 6.13 14.51 -11.65
CA TRP A 32 6.95 14.87 -12.81
C TRP A 32 6.27 14.61 -14.15
N TRP A 33 5.05 14.05 -14.17
CA TRP A 33 4.33 13.79 -15.40
C TRP A 33 3.77 15.09 -15.99
N THR A 34 4.02 15.32 -17.28
CA THR A 34 3.56 16.52 -18.03
C THR A 34 2.75 16.10 -19.26
N ASP A 35 2.07 17.05 -19.89
CA ASP A 35 1.33 16.80 -21.14
C ASP A 35 2.26 16.38 -22.28
N GLU A 36 3.46 16.94 -22.34
CA GLU A 36 4.50 16.51 -23.28
C GLU A 36 4.85 15.02 -23.12
N CYS A 37 4.93 14.50 -21.88
CA CYS A 37 5.10 13.07 -21.63
C CYS A 37 3.90 12.27 -22.16
N SER A 38 2.68 12.80 -22.01
CA SER A 38 1.46 12.16 -22.50
C SER A 38 1.43 12.08 -24.01
N GLU A 39 1.77 13.16 -24.70
CA GLU A 39 1.83 13.26 -26.16
C GLU A 39 2.90 12.34 -26.73
N ALA A 40 4.12 12.36 -26.20
CA ALA A 40 5.20 11.49 -26.66
C ALA A 40 4.81 10.01 -26.53
N VAL A 41 4.18 9.63 -25.41
CA VAL A 41 3.71 8.25 -25.19
C VAL A 41 2.55 7.91 -26.14
N ARG A 42 1.64 8.85 -26.40
CA ARG A 42 0.53 8.67 -27.35
C ARG A 42 1.05 8.43 -28.76
N ALA A 43 1.99 9.26 -29.23
CA ALA A 43 2.64 9.10 -30.53
C ALA A 43 3.35 7.74 -30.65
N ARG A 44 4.14 7.35 -29.64
CA ARG A 44 4.79 6.03 -29.60
C ARG A 44 3.78 4.89 -29.68
N ASN A 45 2.67 4.99 -28.94
CA ASN A 45 1.62 3.97 -28.96
C ASN A 45 0.92 3.90 -30.32
N GLN A 46 0.71 5.04 -31.00
CA GLN A 46 0.16 5.09 -32.34
C GLN A 46 1.09 4.40 -33.35
N ALA A 47 2.39 4.71 -33.33
CA ALA A 47 3.36 4.01 -34.17
C ALA A 47 3.46 2.52 -33.86
N PHE A 48 3.32 2.12 -32.59
CA PHE A 48 3.27 0.70 -32.24
C PHE A 48 2.04 0.00 -32.83
N ARG A 49 0.88 0.67 -32.86
CA ARG A 49 -0.33 0.13 -33.51
C ARG A 49 -0.13 0.02 -35.02
N ALA A 50 0.42 1.05 -35.66
CA ALA A 50 0.74 1.02 -37.09
C ALA A 50 1.75 -0.09 -37.44
N LEU A 51 2.78 -0.27 -36.61
CA LEU A 51 3.74 -1.36 -36.74
C LEU A 51 3.05 -2.72 -36.64
N ARG A 52 2.14 -2.92 -35.68
CA ARG A 52 1.41 -4.19 -35.51
C ARG A 52 0.53 -4.57 -36.70
N VAL A 53 0.07 -3.59 -37.48
CA VAL A 53 -0.78 -3.83 -38.66
C VAL A 53 0.07 -4.04 -39.90
N SER A 54 1.06 -3.19 -40.14
CA SER A 54 1.82 -3.17 -41.40
C SER A 54 3.08 -4.03 -41.40
N MET A 55 3.72 -4.24 -40.24
CA MET A 55 4.99 -4.99 -40.09
C MET A 55 6.12 -4.58 -41.05
N THR A 56 6.12 -3.33 -41.53
CA THR A 56 7.15 -2.82 -42.45
C THR A 56 8.40 -2.33 -41.73
N GLN A 57 9.54 -2.32 -42.42
CA GLN A 57 10.80 -1.78 -41.87
C GLN A 57 10.69 -0.29 -41.49
N GLN A 58 9.98 0.51 -42.30
CA GLN A 58 9.74 1.92 -42.00
C GLN A 58 8.94 2.10 -40.69
N ALA A 59 7.90 1.27 -40.47
CA ALA A 59 7.14 1.30 -39.23
C ALA A 59 7.98 0.89 -38.00
N VAL A 60 8.94 -0.03 -38.17
CA VAL A 60 9.90 -0.41 -37.12
C VAL A 60 10.80 0.77 -36.77
N LEU A 61 11.39 1.43 -37.77
CA LEU A 61 12.28 2.58 -37.57
C LEU A 61 11.55 3.74 -36.87
N GLU A 62 10.33 4.06 -37.30
CA GLU A 62 9.53 5.12 -36.69
C GLU A 62 9.15 4.79 -35.24
N TYR A 63 8.75 3.54 -34.96
CA TYR A 63 8.51 3.10 -33.59
C TYR A 63 9.77 3.23 -32.71
N GLN A 64 10.94 2.85 -33.21
CA GLN A 64 12.20 2.97 -32.48
C GLN A 64 12.57 4.44 -32.21
N ARG A 65 12.38 5.32 -33.20
CA ARG A 65 12.57 6.77 -33.08
C ARG A 65 11.67 7.35 -31.98
N LEU A 66 10.36 7.08 -32.02
CA LEU A 66 9.43 7.58 -31.02
C LEU A 66 9.66 6.97 -29.64
N ARG A 67 10.09 5.70 -29.56
CA ARG A 67 10.54 5.08 -28.31
C ARG A 67 11.76 5.79 -27.73
N ALA A 68 12.72 6.21 -28.55
CA ALA A 68 13.86 7.01 -28.10
C ALA A 68 13.42 8.40 -27.63
N MET A 69 12.50 9.05 -28.35
CA MET A 69 11.93 10.34 -27.97
C MET A 69 11.24 10.29 -26.61
N VAL A 70 10.36 9.30 -26.39
CA VAL A 70 9.70 9.08 -25.09
C VAL A 70 10.72 8.96 -23.96
N ARG A 71 11.78 8.15 -24.15
CA ARG A 71 12.84 7.99 -23.14
C ARG A 71 13.54 9.31 -22.84
N ARG A 72 13.86 10.11 -23.86
CA ARG A 72 14.49 11.43 -23.71
C ARG A 72 13.57 12.39 -22.94
N THR A 73 12.31 12.52 -23.35
CA THR A 73 11.31 13.39 -22.72
C THR A 73 11.12 13.03 -21.25
N ILE A 74 10.87 11.75 -20.94
CA ILE A 74 10.71 11.28 -19.55
C ILE A 74 11.98 11.54 -18.72
N LYS A 75 13.16 11.29 -19.26
CA LYS A 75 14.43 11.55 -18.55
C LYS A 75 14.63 13.05 -18.29
N ARG A 76 14.22 13.93 -19.22
CA ARG A 76 14.30 15.38 -19.05
C ARG A 76 13.31 15.87 -18.00
N THR A 77 12.04 15.48 -18.09
CA THR A 77 10.98 15.91 -17.17
C THR A 77 11.21 15.42 -15.74
N LYS A 78 11.63 14.16 -15.56
CA LYS A 78 12.06 13.64 -14.25
C LYS A 78 13.17 14.47 -13.62
N ARG A 79 14.23 14.78 -14.39
CA ARG A 79 15.36 15.58 -13.90
C ARG A 79 14.94 17.01 -13.53
N ALA A 80 14.12 17.65 -14.37
CA ALA A 80 13.63 18.99 -14.10
C ALA A 80 12.76 19.03 -12.84
N ALA A 81 11.83 18.09 -12.70
CA ALA A 81 10.98 17.98 -11.52
C ALA A 81 11.78 17.65 -10.24
N TRP A 82 12.81 16.80 -10.34
CA TRP A 82 13.70 16.51 -9.22
C TRP A 82 14.48 17.76 -8.78
N ARG A 83 15.03 18.53 -9.72
CA ARG A 83 15.71 19.80 -9.40
C ARG A 83 14.78 20.79 -8.71
N ARG A 84 13.56 20.99 -9.25
CA ARG A 84 12.54 21.85 -8.64
C ARG A 84 12.16 21.38 -7.24
N LEU A 85 12.13 20.07 -7.01
CA LEU A 85 11.83 19.52 -5.70
C LEU A 85 12.97 19.78 -4.71
N CYS A 86 14.22 19.53 -5.12
CA CYS A 86 15.39 19.77 -4.28
C CYS A 86 15.49 21.24 -3.85
N SER A 87 15.11 22.19 -4.70
CA SER A 87 15.09 23.62 -4.34
C SER A 87 14.00 23.99 -3.33
N THR A 88 13.03 23.11 -3.08
CA THR A 88 11.96 23.36 -2.10
C THR A 88 12.36 22.90 -0.68
N PHE A 89 13.43 22.10 -0.54
CA PHE A 89 13.86 21.61 0.77
C PHE A 89 14.61 22.72 1.53
N GLY A 90 14.09 23.08 2.69
CA GLY A 90 14.70 24.00 3.64
C GLY A 90 15.10 23.31 4.96
N ARG A 91 15.69 24.08 5.88
CA ARG A 91 16.16 23.59 7.20
C ARG A 91 15.04 22.95 8.04
N GLU A 92 13.80 23.39 7.84
CA GLU A 92 12.62 22.91 8.59
C GLU A 92 11.94 21.67 7.97
N THR A 93 12.42 21.18 6.82
CA THR A 93 11.79 20.03 6.16
C THR A 93 12.06 18.75 6.94
N ARG A 94 11.00 18.12 7.46
CA ARG A 94 11.13 16.85 8.20
C ARG A 94 11.52 15.74 7.23
N MET A 95 12.42 14.86 7.67
CA MET A 95 12.90 13.71 6.89
C MET A 95 11.75 12.82 6.37
N ASN A 96 10.70 12.65 7.17
CA ASN A 96 9.50 11.89 6.77
C ASN A 96 8.76 12.49 5.57
N ASP A 97 8.74 13.82 5.45
CA ASP A 97 8.11 14.51 4.34
C ASP A 97 8.93 14.32 3.06
N VAL A 98 10.26 14.39 3.15
CA VAL A 98 11.18 14.08 2.05
C VAL A 98 10.95 12.67 1.53
N TRP A 99 10.92 11.66 2.41
CA TRP A 99 10.67 10.28 2.01
C TRP A 99 9.28 10.07 1.39
N ARG A 100 8.25 10.76 1.90
CA ARG A 100 6.90 10.72 1.32
C ARG A 100 6.90 11.25 -0.11
N ILE A 101 7.60 12.35 -0.34
CA ILE A 101 7.73 12.95 -1.67
C ILE A 101 8.54 12.05 -2.60
N VAL A 102 9.66 11.47 -2.15
CA VAL A 102 10.45 10.51 -2.92
C VAL A 102 9.60 9.30 -3.36
N LYS A 103 8.78 8.76 -2.45
CA LYS A 103 7.83 7.67 -2.78
C LYS A 103 6.81 8.10 -3.84
N LYS A 104 6.27 9.34 -3.75
CA LYS A 104 5.40 9.91 -4.79
C LYS A 104 6.12 10.06 -6.13
N MET A 105 7.36 10.55 -6.14
CA MET A 105 8.18 10.69 -7.34
C MET A 105 8.48 9.35 -8.02
N ARG A 106 8.64 8.26 -7.25
CA ARG A 106 8.82 6.91 -7.79
C ARG A 106 7.52 6.29 -8.33
N GLY A 107 6.35 6.85 -7.99
CA GLY A 107 5.06 6.23 -8.28
C GLY A 107 4.69 5.10 -7.32
N CYS A 108 5.48 4.88 -6.26
CA CYS A 108 5.17 3.95 -5.18
C CYS A 108 4.17 4.54 -4.17
N GLY A 109 3.84 5.83 -4.31
CA GLY A 109 2.90 6.57 -3.48
C GLY A 109 1.44 6.34 -3.87
N GLY A 110 1.01 5.09 -3.97
CA GLY A 110 -0.41 4.76 -4.02
C GLY A 110 -0.99 4.83 -2.62
N MET A 111 -1.36 6.03 -2.14
CA MET A 111 -2.24 6.11 -0.97
C MET A 111 -3.55 5.43 -1.38
N ARG A 112 -3.84 4.26 -0.82
CA ARG A 112 -5.18 3.68 -0.91
C ARG A 112 -6.09 4.66 -0.16
N ARG A 113 -6.74 5.57 -0.89
CA ARG A 113 -7.82 6.35 -0.29
C ARG A 113 -8.90 5.35 0.04
N VAL A 114 -9.15 5.14 1.33
CA VAL A 114 -10.36 4.45 1.78
C VAL A 114 -11.53 5.24 1.18
N PRO A 115 -12.41 4.58 0.39
CA PRO A 115 -13.53 5.26 -0.22
C PRO A 115 -14.41 5.92 0.84
N VAL A 116 -15.25 6.86 0.41
CA VAL A 116 -16.30 7.38 1.29
C VAL A 116 -17.22 6.21 1.63
N LEU A 117 -17.42 5.95 2.92
CA LEU A 117 -18.32 4.92 3.39
C LEU A 117 -19.71 5.54 3.57
N VAL A 118 -20.75 4.81 3.19
CA VAL A 118 -22.14 5.24 3.30
C VAL A 118 -22.93 4.11 3.96
N ASP A 119 -23.64 4.42 5.03
CA ASP A 119 -24.52 3.52 5.76
C ASP A 119 -25.86 4.24 5.99
N GLY A 120 -26.84 3.97 5.12
CA GLY A 120 -28.10 4.75 5.05
C GLY A 120 -27.82 6.23 4.75
N ASP A 121 -28.27 7.11 5.65
CA ASP A 121 -28.07 8.57 5.56
C ASP A 121 -26.70 9.04 6.08
N LEU A 122 -25.93 8.17 6.76
CA LEU A 122 -24.62 8.53 7.28
C LEU A 122 -23.55 8.40 6.19
N VAL A 123 -22.80 9.48 5.98
CA VAL A 123 -21.69 9.56 5.01
C VAL A 123 -20.39 9.84 5.76
N ALA A 124 -19.49 8.85 5.81
CA ALA A 124 -18.19 8.98 6.46
C ALA A 124 -17.10 9.42 5.47
N ARG A 125 -16.60 10.64 5.66
CA ARG A 125 -15.58 11.29 4.82
C ARG A 125 -14.20 11.28 5.48
N THR A 126 -14.15 11.53 6.79
CA THR A 126 -12.91 11.53 7.57
C THR A 126 -12.49 10.12 7.98
N ASP A 127 -11.21 9.92 8.28
CA ASP A 127 -10.72 8.59 8.68
C ASP A 127 -11.30 8.14 10.03
N GLY A 128 -11.58 9.08 10.94
CA GLY A 128 -12.27 8.80 12.20
C GLY A 128 -13.72 8.38 12.01
N GLU A 129 -14.49 9.11 11.18
CA GLU A 129 -15.87 8.71 10.83
C GLU A 129 -15.91 7.32 10.19
N LYS A 130 -14.96 7.03 9.29
CA LYS A 130 -14.88 5.71 8.64
C LYS A 130 -14.59 4.60 9.65
N ALA A 131 -13.64 4.83 10.58
CA ALA A 131 -13.33 3.88 11.63
C ALA A 131 -14.54 3.60 12.52
N ASN A 132 -15.27 4.65 12.92
CA ASN A 132 -16.47 4.54 13.74
C ASN A 132 -17.61 3.82 13.02
N MET A 133 -17.81 4.10 11.71
CA MET A 133 -18.81 3.42 10.90
C MET A 133 -18.51 1.92 10.77
N LEU A 134 -17.24 1.57 10.51
CA LEU A 134 -16.80 0.17 10.50
C LEU A 134 -16.96 -0.50 11.87
N ALA A 135 -16.63 0.21 12.96
CA ALA A 135 -16.80 -0.30 14.32
C ALA A 135 -18.28 -0.57 14.61
N LYS A 136 -19.18 0.33 14.20
CA LYS A 136 -20.63 0.16 14.35
C LYS A 136 -21.14 -1.07 13.59
N THR A 137 -20.83 -1.20 12.29
CA THR A 137 -21.25 -2.36 11.49
C THR A 137 -20.72 -3.66 12.09
N LEU A 138 -19.43 -3.69 12.45
CA LEU A 138 -18.80 -4.87 13.04
C LEU A 138 -19.33 -5.17 14.45
N SER A 139 -19.71 -4.17 15.25
CA SER A 139 -20.32 -4.40 16.57
C SER A 139 -21.75 -4.94 16.46
N GLY A 140 -22.52 -4.46 15.47
CA GLY A 140 -23.86 -4.97 15.18
C GLY A 140 -23.82 -6.42 14.70
N GLU A 141 -22.85 -6.75 13.84
CA GLU A 141 -22.59 -8.11 13.38
C GLU A 141 -21.89 -8.98 14.42
N ALA A 142 -21.11 -8.41 15.35
CA ALA A 142 -20.49 -9.14 16.47
C ALA A 142 -21.53 -9.56 17.53
N GLY A 143 -22.72 -8.96 17.52
CA GLY A 143 -23.89 -9.53 18.19
C GLY A 143 -24.43 -10.81 17.51
N GLY A 144 -24.10 -11.02 16.24
CA GLY A 144 -24.56 -12.13 15.38
C GLY A 144 -23.51 -13.22 15.11
N VAL A 145 -22.22 -12.89 15.05
CA VAL A 145 -21.14 -13.88 15.28
C VAL A 145 -20.95 -13.98 16.79
N ARG A 146 -22.03 -14.39 17.47
CA ARG A 146 -21.88 -15.21 18.66
C ARG A 146 -21.07 -16.39 18.14
N LEU A 147 -19.74 -16.38 18.37
CA LEU A 147 -18.87 -17.52 18.06
C LEU A 147 -19.71 -18.73 18.45
N SER A 148 -20.08 -19.55 17.47
CA SER A 148 -21.08 -20.59 17.71
C SER A 148 -20.64 -21.37 18.94
N ALA A 149 -21.56 -21.94 19.71
CA ALA A 149 -21.17 -22.72 20.87
C ALA A 149 -20.09 -23.76 20.51
N GLU A 150 -20.13 -24.25 19.27
CA GLU A 150 -19.10 -25.06 18.64
C GLU A 150 -17.75 -24.36 18.43
N CYS A 151 -17.72 -23.15 17.85
CA CYS A 151 -16.49 -22.39 17.67
C CYS A 151 -15.81 -22.02 19.01
N LEU A 152 -16.60 -21.72 20.05
CA LEU A 152 -16.07 -21.50 21.41
C LEU A 152 -15.57 -22.79 22.06
N ARG A 153 -16.23 -23.93 21.80
CA ARG A 153 -15.75 -25.25 22.23
C ARG A 153 -14.44 -25.62 21.55
N GLN A 154 -14.36 -25.53 20.22
CA GLN A 154 -13.16 -25.79 19.44
C GLN A 154 -11.99 -24.89 19.87
N ARG A 155 -12.25 -23.60 20.14
CA ARG A 155 -11.20 -22.70 20.67
C ARG A 155 -10.69 -23.17 22.04
N ARG A 156 -11.56 -23.60 22.95
CA ARG A 156 -11.15 -24.15 24.26
C ARG A 156 -10.40 -25.46 24.11
N GLU A 157 -10.87 -26.35 23.26
CA GLU A 157 -10.27 -27.65 22.98
C GLU A 157 -8.87 -27.50 22.38
N VAL A 158 -8.69 -26.60 21.39
CA VAL A 158 -7.37 -26.30 20.82
C VAL A 158 -6.42 -25.69 21.86
N LEU A 159 -6.92 -24.88 22.80
CA LEU A 159 -6.10 -24.31 23.88
C LEU A 159 -5.74 -25.35 24.96
N GLU A 160 -6.61 -26.32 25.22
CA GLU A 160 -6.37 -27.47 26.10
C GLU A 160 -5.39 -28.46 25.48
N GLU A 161 -5.59 -28.87 24.22
CA GLU A 161 -4.68 -29.75 23.48
C GLU A 161 -3.29 -29.13 23.30
N ARG A 162 -3.24 -27.79 23.21
CA ARG A 162 -2.00 -27.03 23.05
C ARG A 162 -1.49 -26.41 24.35
N ARG A 163 -2.06 -26.79 25.49
CA ARG A 163 -1.66 -26.32 26.83
C ARG A 163 -0.15 -26.53 27.07
N ASP A 164 0.39 -27.59 26.49
CA ASP A 164 1.80 -28.01 26.63
C ASP A 164 2.73 -27.47 25.53
N LEU A 165 2.25 -26.65 24.58
CA LEU A 165 3.12 -26.04 23.57
C LEU A 165 4.15 -25.05 24.16
N GLY A 166 4.02 -24.68 25.45
CA GLY A 166 5.05 -23.98 26.22
C GLY A 166 6.07 -24.89 26.93
N HIS A 167 5.87 -26.21 26.92
CA HIS A 167 6.66 -27.18 27.71
C HIS A 167 7.20 -28.36 26.90
N LYS A 168 7.33 -28.25 25.58
CA LYS A 168 8.30 -29.10 24.88
C LYS A 168 9.71 -28.69 25.32
N LYS A 169 10.15 -29.19 26.47
CA LYS A 169 11.58 -29.40 26.74
C LYS A 169 12.01 -30.36 25.65
N MET A 170 12.55 -29.82 24.55
CA MET A 170 13.41 -30.61 23.69
C MET A 170 14.48 -31.15 24.62
N VAL A 171 14.52 -32.46 24.83
CA VAL A 171 15.64 -33.08 25.53
C VAL A 171 16.81 -32.95 24.57
N PHE A 172 17.50 -31.81 24.66
CA PHE A 172 18.80 -31.68 24.07
C PHE A 172 19.80 -32.16 25.10
N ASP A 173 20.53 -33.21 24.77
CA ASP A 173 21.67 -33.72 25.55
C ASP A 173 22.93 -32.85 25.31
N SER A 174 22.71 -31.54 25.16
CA SER A 174 23.70 -30.56 24.74
C SER A 174 24.10 -29.69 25.94
N VAL A 175 25.40 -29.38 26.02
CA VAL A 175 25.97 -28.46 27.02
C VAL A 175 25.28 -27.08 27.01
N LEU A 176 24.59 -26.72 25.92
CA LEU A 176 23.86 -25.45 25.78
C LEU A 176 22.46 -25.46 26.42
N ASP A 177 21.97 -26.63 26.87
CA ASP A 177 20.64 -26.81 27.45
C ASP A 177 20.68 -26.98 28.98
N VAL A 178 21.86 -26.75 29.57
CA VAL A 178 22.04 -26.60 31.01
C VAL A 178 21.44 -25.25 31.44
N GLU A 179 20.79 -25.23 32.61
CA GLU A 179 20.29 -23.99 33.20
C GLU A 179 21.45 -23.01 33.43
N PHE A 180 21.37 -21.82 32.82
CA PHE A 180 22.43 -20.82 32.97
C PHE A 180 22.45 -20.26 34.39
N THR A 181 23.65 -20.00 34.90
CA THR A 181 23.81 -19.45 36.25
C THR A 181 23.56 -17.94 36.23
N MET A 182 23.08 -17.36 37.34
CA MET A 182 22.88 -15.91 37.48
C MET A 182 24.16 -15.09 37.16
N LEU A 183 25.33 -15.66 37.44
CA LEU A 183 26.63 -15.09 37.09
C LEU A 183 26.81 -14.96 35.55
N GLU A 184 26.43 -15.98 34.79
CA GLU A 184 26.53 -15.98 33.33
C GLU A 184 25.58 -14.95 32.72
N LEU A 185 24.37 -14.85 33.27
CA LEU A 185 23.40 -13.82 32.86
C LEU A 185 23.94 -12.41 33.10
N THR A 186 24.48 -12.15 34.30
CA THR A 186 25.02 -10.82 34.63
C THR A 186 26.23 -10.46 33.77
N LEU A 187 27.09 -11.43 33.43
CA LEU A 187 28.20 -11.22 32.49
C LEU A 187 27.70 -10.96 31.07
N ALA A 188 26.72 -11.72 30.56
CA ALA A 188 26.16 -11.52 29.24
C ALA A 188 25.50 -10.14 29.07
N VAL A 189 24.74 -9.69 30.09
CA VAL A 189 24.12 -8.35 30.10
C VAL A 189 25.15 -7.22 30.18
N LYS A 190 26.28 -7.43 30.85
CA LYS A 190 27.41 -6.49 30.87
C LYS A 190 28.12 -6.42 29.51
N ARG A 191 28.26 -7.56 28.83
CA ARG A 191 28.94 -7.69 27.52
C ARG A 191 28.08 -7.21 26.36
N ALA A 192 26.75 -7.27 26.49
CA ALA A 192 25.82 -6.76 25.49
C ALA A 192 25.90 -5.23 25.40
N GLY A 193 26.30 -4.73 24.22
CA GLY A 193 26.35 -3.30 23.89
C GLY A 193 24.98 -2.69 23.59
N ASN A 194 24.95 -1.38 23.29
CA ASN A 194 23.75 -0.66 22.88
C ASN A 194 23.37 -0.98 21.42
N SER A 195 22.94 -2.21 21.17
CA SER A 195 22.46 -2.62 19.86
C SER A 195 21.09 -2.00 19.55
N SER A 196 20.82 -1.81 18.26
CA SER A 196 19.54 -1.33 17.75
C SER A 196 18.38 -2.23 18.22
N PRO A 197 17.20 -1.67 18.55
CA PRO A 197 16.06 -2.44 19.01
C PRO A 197 15.59 -3.44 17.95
N GLY A 198 15.15 -4.61 18.41
CA GLY A 198 14.58 -5.67 17.58
C GLY A 198 13.17 -5.33 17.09
N GLN A 199 12.52 -6.32 16.48
CA GLN A 199 11.18 -6.19 15.91
C GLN A 199 10.08 -5.98 16.99
N ASP A 200 10.39 -6.36 18.23
CA ASP A 200 9.66 -6.08 19.47
C ASP A 200 9.85 -4.63 19.98
N LEU A 201 10.68 -3.83 19.29
CA LEU A 201 11.01 -2.43 19.57
C LEU A 201 11.58 -2.18 20.98
N MET A 202 12.03 -3.23 21.67
CA MET A 202 12.64 -3.09 22.99
C MET A 202 14.14 -2.80 22.85
N VAL A 203 14.56 -1.65 23.39
CA VAL A 203 15.98 -1.28 23.47
C VAL A 203 16.57 -1.90 24.75
N LEU A 204 17.75 -2.53 24.66
CA LEU A 204 18.44 -3.21 25.76
C LEU A 204 18.62 -2.33 27.03
N ARG A 205 18.57 -1.01 26.90
CA ARG A 205 18.64 -0.03 27.99
C ARG A 205 17.49 -0.17 29.01
N ILE A 206 16.31 -0.65 28.60
CA ILE A 206 15.17 -0.89 29.51
C ILE A 206 15.36 -2.19 30.32
N ARG A 207 16.10 -3.17 29.77
CA ARG A 207 16.28 -4.51 30.36
C ARG A 207 17.14 -4.52 31.63
N ARG A 208 18.00 -3.52 31.84
CA ARG A 208 18.80 -3.37 33.07
C ARG A 208 17.99 -2.86 34.27
N ARG A 209 16.84 -2.23 34.04
CA ARG A 209 16.04 -1.58 35.09
C ARG A 209 14.96 -2.49 35.69
N VAL A 210 14.58 -3.56 34.98
CA VAL A 210 13.50 -4.49 35.40
C VAL A 210 14.01 -5.65 36.26
N VAL A 211 15.32 -5.95 36.22
CA VAL A 211 15.90 -7.09 36.96
C VAL A 211 16.44 -6.69 38.35
N TRP A 212 16.54 -5.38 38.65
CA TRP A 212 17.12 -4.86 39.90
C TRP A 212 16.28 -3.72 40.48
N GLY A 213 14.96 -3.94 40.55
CA GLY A 213 14.00 -3.12 41.28
C GLY A 213 13.15 -4.02 42.15
#